data_AF-A0A5N3XGU5-F1
#
_entry.id   AF-A0A5N3XGU5-F1
#
_cell.length_a   1.000
_cell.length_b   1.000
_cell.length_c   1.000
_cell.angle_alpha   90.00
_cell.angle_beta   90.00
_cell.angle_gamma   90.00
#
_symmetry.space_group_name_H-M   'P 1'
#
loop_
_entity.id
_entity.type
_entity.pdbx_description
1 polymer ?
#
loop_
_entity_poly.entity_id
_entity_poly.type
_entity_poly.pdbx_seq_one_letter_code
_entity_poly.pdbx_strand_id
1 'polypeptide(L)' 'MKTALTLDGLARGIHEAAKVLDKRQAHLCVLASNCDEPVYVKLVEALCAEHQINLIKVDDNKKLGEWVGLCKTDRGKAL' A
#
# COMPACT_ATOMS: atom_id res chain seq x y z
N MET A 1 -1.24 4.82 -11.32
CA MET A 1 -1.85 4.92 -9.98
C MET A 1 -2.66 6.21 -9.72
N LYS A 2 -2.80 7.15 -10.68
CA LYS A 2 -3.68 8.32 -10.49
C LYS A 2 -5.18 8.00 -10.59
N THR A 3 -5.56 6.92 -11.29
CA THR A 3 -6.97 6.49 -11.48
C THR A 3 -7.55 5.71 -10.30
N ALA A 4 -6.72 5.01 -9.52
CA ALA A 4 -7.16 4.29 -8.31
C ALA A 4 -7.49 5.23 -7.15
N LEU A 5 -6.78 6.36 -7.04
CA LEU A 5 -7.05 7.44 -6.09
C LEU A 5 -8.39 8.12 -6.33
N THR A 6 -8.82 8.22 -7.59
CA THR A 6 -10.11 8.82 -7.97
C THR A 6 -11.32 7.89 -7.79
N LEU A 7 -11.10 6.60 -7.49
CA LEU A 7 -12.15 5.59 -7.34
C LEU A 7 -12.23 5.01 -5.91
N ASP A 8 -11.55 5.62 -4.93
CA ASP A 8 -11.41 5.08 -3.55
C ASP A 8 -10.97 3.60 -3.49
N GLY A 9 -10.31 3.12 -4.56
CA GLY A 9 -9.94 1.71 -4.72
C GLY A 9 -8.63 1.34 -4.02
N LEU A 10 -8.11 2.21 -3.17
CA LEU A 10 -6.81 2.07 -2.53
C LEU A 10 -6.99 1.91 -1.02
N ALA A 11 -6.88 0.66 -0.57
CA ALA A 11 -6.80 0.32 0.86
C ALA A 11 -5.45 0.77 1.43
N ARG A 12 -5.48 1.52 2.54
CA ARG A 12 -4.29 2.08 3.16
C ARG A 12 -4.08 1.49 4.55
N GLY A 13 -2.89 0.94 4.77
CA GLY A 13 -2.52 0.30 6.02
C GLY A 13 -2.78 -1.21 6.03
N ILE A 14 -2.12 -1.88 6.98
CA ILE A 14 -2.01 -3.35 7.02
C ILE A 14 -3.37 -4.02 7.23
N HIS A 15 -4.22 -3.46 8.08
CA HIS A 15 -5.52 -4.06 8.39
C HIS A 15 -6.50 -3.99 7.20
N GLU A 16 -6.57 -2.84 6.53
CA GLU A 16 -7.38 -2.71 5.32
C GLU A 16 -6.82 -3.56 4.17
N ALA A 17 -5.49 -3.60 4.01
CA ALA A 17 -4.84 -4.44 3.02
C ALA A 17 -5.18 -5.92 3.22
N ALA A 18 -5.05 -6.45 4.44
CA ALA A 18 -5.45 -7.83 4.76
C ALA A 18 -6.92 -8.10 4.41
N LYS A 19 -7.83 -7.18 4.75
CA LYS A 19 -9.26 -7.33 4.46
C LYS A 19 -9.57 -7.34 2.96
N VAL A 20 -8.88 -6.54 2.16
CA VAL A 20 -9.09 -6.49 0.70
C VAL A 20 -8.43 -7.68 0.00
N LEU A 21 -7.29 -8.13 0.52
CA LEU A 21 -6.64 -9.38 0.13
C LEU A 21 -7.56 -10.58 0.36
N ASP A 22 -8.14 -10.70 1.57
CA ASP A 22 -9.10 -11.76 1.92
C ASP A 22 -10.35 -11.74 1.02
N LYS A 23 -10.83 -10.54 0.67
CA LYS A 23 -11.98 -10.37 -0.24
C LYS A 23 -11.65 -10.62 -1.71
N ARG A 24 -10.37 -10.86 -2.06
CA ARG A 24 -9.87 -11.01 -3.44
C ARG A 24 -10.22 -9.84 -4.37
N GLN A 25 -10.38 -8.65 -3.80
CA GLN A 25 -10.65 -7.42 -4.53
C GLN A 25 -9.35 -6.68 -4.89
N ALA A 26 -8.23 -7.07 -4.29
CA ALA A 26 -6.92 -6.51 -4.58
C ALA A 26 -6.36 -7.10 -5.88
N HIS A 27 -6.04 -6.22 -6.83
CA HIS A 27 -5.31 -6.58 -8.04
C HIS A 27 -3.80 -6.35 -7.90
N LEU A 28 -3.39 -5.50 -6.96
CA LEU A 28 -2.00 -5.10 -6.77
C LEU A 28 -1.77 -4.71 -5.31
N CYS A 29 -0.68 -5.21 -4.73
CA CYS A 29 -0.21 -4.82 -3.40
C CYS A 29 1.15 -4.15 -3.50
N VAL A 30 1.30 -3.01 -2.83
CA VAL A 30 2.60 -2.36 -2.66
C VAL A 30 2.98 -2.47 -1.20
N LEU A 31 4.14 -3.04 -0.95
CA LEU A 31 4.67 -3.20 0.39
C LEU A 31 6.01 -2.47 0.47
N ALA A 32 6.20 -1.69 1.52
CA ALA A 32 7.52 -1.15 1.77
C ALA A 32 8.36 -2.15 2.58
N SER A 33 9.63 -2.29 2.22
CA SER A 33 10.55 -3.22 2.87
C SER A 33 11.05 -2.71 4.23
N ASN A 34 10.91 -1.40 4.49
CA ASN A 34 11.26 -0.78 5.77
C ASN A 34 10.11 -0.86 6.80
N CYS A 35 9.61 -2.07 7.06
CA CYS A 35 8.70 -2.34 8.18
C CYS A 35 9.53 -2.77 9.40
N ASP A 36 9.30 -2.13 10.54
CA ASP A 36 10.00 -2.44 11.80
C ASP A 36 9.80 -3.89 12.25
N GLU A 37 8.65 -4.49 11.93
CA GLU A 37 8.35 -5.89 12.21
C GLU A 37 8.31 -6.75 10.93
N PRO A 38 9.24 -7.71 10.78
CA PRO A 38 9.30 -8.58 9.59
C PRO A 38 8.12 -9.56 9.52
N VAL A 39 7.35 -9.71 10.60
CA VAL A 39 6.15 -10.55 10.65
C VAL A 39 5.08 -10.02 9.68
N TYR A 40 4.93 -8.70 9.58
CA TYR A 40 3.95 -8.09 8.68
C TYR A 40 4.30 -8.30 7.21
N VAL A 41 5.59 -8.19 6.87
CA VAL A 41 6.09 -8.44 5.51
C VAL A 41 5.76 -9.86 5.08
N LYS A 42 6.06 -10.85 5.94
CA LYS A 42 5.79 -12.26 5.67
C LYS A 42 4.31 -12.56 5.50
N LEU A 43 3.46 -11.95 6.33
CA LEU A 43 2.01 -12.15 6.26
C LEU A 43 1.44 -11.64 4.94
N VAL A 44 1.84 -10.44 4.51
CA VAL A 44 1.38 -9.86 3.24
C VAL A 44 1.93 -10.63 2.05
N GLU A 45 3.20 -11.06 2.10
CA GLU A 45 3.78 -11.92 1.06
C GLU A 45 3.05 -13.25 0.93
N ALA A 46 2.73 -13.91 2.04
CA ALA A 46 1.99 -15.17 2.05
C ALA A 46 0.59 -15.00 1.44
N LEU A 47 -0.15 -13.98 1.85
CA LEU A 47 -1.48 -13.68 1.30
C LEU A 47 -1.43 -13.31 -0.19
N CYS A 48 -0.41 -12.56 -0.61
CA CYS A 48 -0.23 -12.22 -2.02
C CYS A 48 0.13 -13.45 -2.87
N ALA A 49 0.93 -14.38 -2.33
CA ALA A 49 1.28 -15.63 -2.99
C ALA A 49 0.07 -16.57 -3.13
N GLU A 50 -0.77 -16.66 -2.09
CA GLU A 50 -1.96 -17.53 -2.11
C GLU A 50 -3.01 -17.06 -3.14
N HIS A 51 -3.18 -15.75 -3.28
CA HIS A 51 -4.19 -15.17 -4.17
C HIS A 51 -3.65 -14.74 -5.54
N GLN A 52 -2.37 -15.01 -5.84
CA GLN A 52 -1.69 -14.63 -7.08
C GLN A 52 -1.78 -13.11 -7.37
N ILE A 53 -1.57 -12.29 -6.34
CA ILE A 53 -1.64 -10.84 -6.44
C ILE A 53 -0.24 -10.28 -6.69
N ASN A 54 -0.14 -9.35 -7.63
CA ASN A 54 1.12 -8.71 -7.97
C ASN A 54 1.63 -7.86 -6.79
N LEU A 55 2.73 -8.29 -6.18
CA LEU A 55 3.39 -7.60 -5.07
C LEU A 55 4.57 -6.77 -5.59
N ILE A 56 4.53 -5.46 -5.31
CA ILE A 56 5.63 -4.53 -5.59
C ILE A 56 6.28 -4.15 -4.27
N LYS A 57 7.60 -4.34 -4.17
CA LYS A 57 8.38 -3.90 -3.01
C LYS A 57 9.01 -2.53 -3.27
N VAL A 58 8.95 -1.66 -2.28
CA VAL A 58 9.57 -0.32 -2.32
C VAL A 58 10.44 -0.13 -1.08
N ASP A 59 11.62 0.47 -1.23
CA ASP A 59 12.58 0.56 -0.12
C ASP A 59 12.16 1.55 0.98
N ASP A 60 11.46 2.63 0.60
CA ASP A 60 11.11 3.71 1.51
C ASP A 60 9.59 3.83 1.72
N ASN A 61 9.14 3.68 2.98
CA ASN A 61 7.74 3.93 3.37
C ASN A 61 7.30 5.36 3.03
N LYS A 62 8.22 6.32 3.08
CA LYS A 62 7.96 7.74 2.77
C LYS A 62 7.62 7.93 1.30
N LYS A 63 8.42 7.34 0.40
CA LYS A 63 8.16 7.36 -1.05
C LYS A 63 6.86 6.64 -1.38
N LEU A 64 6.58 5.51 -0.72
CA LEU A 64 5.30 4.81 -0.87
C LEU A 64 4.13 5.71 -0.46
N GLY A 65 4.25 6.43 0.67
CA GLY A 65 3.27 7.42 1.11
C GLY A 65 3.06 8.57 0.11
N GLU A 66 4.11 9.04 -0.55
CA GLU A 66 4.02 10.02 -1.64
C GLU A 66 3.29 9.48 -2.87
N TRP A 67 3.54 8.21 -3.25
CA TRP A 67 2.89 7.56 -4.39
C TRP A 67 1.39 7.36 -4.17
N VAL A 68 1.01 7.08 -2.92
CA VAL A 68 -0.38 6.91 -2.48
C VAL A 68 -1.06 8.26 -2.20
N GLY A 69 -0.32 9.38 -2.27
CA GLY A 69 -0.90 10.70 -2.03
C GLY A 69 -1.24 10.97 -0.56
N LEU A 70 -0.65 10.22 0.38
CA LEU A 70 -0.74 10.47 1.82
C LEU A 70 0.17 11.63 2.27
N CYS A 71 0.94 12.21 1.35
CA CYS A 71 1.67 13.43 1.61
C CYS A 71 0.66 14.53 1.97
N LYS A 72 0.64 14.93 3.25
CA LYS A 72 0.05 16.19 3.66
C LYS A 72 0.81 17.27 2.90
N THR A 73 0.28 17.75 1.79
CA THR A 73 0.69 19.05 1.27
C THR A 73 0.36 20.03 2.38
N ASP A 74 1.37 20.44 3.13
CA ASP A 74 1.30 21.65 3.93
C ASP A 74 1.01 22.76 2.90
N ARG A 75 -0.27 23.14 2.76
CA ARG A 75 -0.69 24.35 2.06
C ARG A 75 -0.26 25.52 2.95
N GLY A 76 1.05 25.75 2.98
CA GLY A 76 1.74 26.72 3.82
C GLY A 76 2.98 27.27 3.12
N LYS A 77 2.92 27.45 1.79
CA LYS A 77 3.74 28.42 1.03
C LYS A 77 3.17 28.59 -0.38
N ALA A 78 2.02 29.24 -0.45
CA ALA A 78 1.78 30.19 -1.53
C ALA A 78 2.26 31.55 -1.00
N LEU A 79 2.95 32.30 -1.87
CA LEU A 79 3.39 33.67 -1.68
C LEU A 79 2.25 34.60 -1.25
#